data_AF-A0A0F9JC67-F1
#
_entry.id   AF-A0A0F9JC67-F1
#
_cell.length_a   1.000
_cell.length_b   1.000
_cell.length_c   1.000
_cell.angle_alpha   90.00
_cell.angle_beta   90.00
_cell.angle_gamma   90.00
#
_symmetry.space_group_name_H-M   'P 1'
#
loop_
_entity.id
_entity.type
_entity.pdbx_description
1 polymer ?
#
loop_
_entity_poly.entity_id
_entity_poly.type
_entity_poly.pdbx_seq_one_letter_code
_entity_poly.pdbx_strand_id
1 'polypeptide(L)'
;MFLRIPKGVNGIWVDNAYINEELDINEQKYPLKVKNLINKNKWNGLYFGGVAFKYQKRVNDTIMATKIACQYIDVVTTSGIGTGLAADPEKIKIMSLIVKKYDKKLGIASGITFNNVEDYKSVTYFLVATGISKDFHTFNPVLVKKLSDKINKLKQIQEGSE
;
A
#
# COMPACT_ATOMS: atom_id res chain seq x y z
N MET A 1 -2.70 16.93 7.51
CA MET A 1 -2.34 16.17 8.72
C MET A 1 -3.55 15.33 9.14
N PHE A 2 -3.38 14.04 9.43
CA PHE A 2 -4.44 13.16 9.92
C PHE A 2 -4.81 13.50 11.37
N LEU A 3 -6.02 14.00 11.61
CA LEU A 3 -6.43 14.58 12.92
C LEU A 3 -7.57 13.83 13.61
N ARG A 4 -8.32 13.00 12.89
CA ARG A 4 -9.44 12.22 13.44
C ARG A 4 -9.63 10.94 12.64
N ILE A 5 -10.09 9.88 13.31
CA ILE A 5 -10.62 8.68 12.67
C ILE A 5 -12.15 8.83 12.68
N PRO A 6 -12.82 8.89 11.51
CA PRO A 6 -14.27 8.95 11.46
C PRO A 6 -14.91 7.72 12.13
N LYS A 7 -16.06 7.90 12.79
CA LYS A 7 -16.78 6.76 13.40
C LYS A 7 -17.23 5.79 12.30
N GLY A 8 -17.11 4.49 12.57
CA GLY A 8 -17.63 3.43 11.71
C GLY A 8 -16.78 3.07 10.48
N VAL A 9 -15.60 3.67 10.28
CA VAL A 9 -14.71 3.28 9.18
C VAL A 9 -13.88 2.05 9.53
N ASN A 10 -13.74 1.12 8.59
CA ASN A 10 -12.92 -0.09 8.77
C ASN A 10 -11.49 0.06 8.22
N GLY A 11 -11.20 1.17 7.55
CA GLY A 11 -9.87 1.47 7.04
C GLY A 11 -9.71 2.95 6.74
N ILE A 12 -8.47 3.42 6.79
CA ILE A 12 -8.07 4.77 6.40
C ILE A 12 -6.84 4.67 5.50
N TRP A 13 -6.69 5.63 4.60
CA TRP A 13 -5.51 5.75 3.75
C TRP A 13 -4.95 7.17 3.78
N VAL A 14 -3.63 7.28 3.87
CA VAL A 14 -2.89 8.51 3.56
C VAL A 14 -1.87 8.25 2.46
N ASP A 15 -1.82 9.12 1.46
CA ASP A 15 -0.81 9.04 0.40
C ASP A 15 0.59 9.12 0.98
N ASN A 16 0.83 10.05 1.90
CA ASN A 16 2.13 10.24 2.54
C ASN A 16 2.06 9.87 4.03
N ALA A 17 2.68 8.76 4.40
CA ALA A 17 2.81 8.36 5.81
C ALA A 17 3.91 9.12 6.56
N TYR A 18 4.67 9.99 5.88
CA TYR A 18 5.77 10.79 6.43
C TYR A 18 6.82 9.93 7.15
N ILE A 19 7.11 8.75 6.59
CA ILE A 19 8.24 7.94 7.00
C ILE A 19 9.51 8.62 6.51
N ASN A 20 10.47 8.83 7.40
CA ASN A 20 11.79 9.34 7.07
C ASN A 20 12.85 8.30 7.43
N GLU A 21 13.51 7.73 6.44
CA GLU A 21 14.55 6.71 6.61
C GLU A 21 15.84 7.23 7.25
N GLU A 22 16.01 8.55 7.33
CA GLU A 22 17.17 9.21 7.95
C GLU A 22 17.01 9.39 9.47
N LEU A 23 15.81 9.15 10.01
CA LEU A 23 15.50 9.33 11.43
C LEU A 23 15.33 7.97 12.11
N ASP A 24 15.64 7.95 13.41
CA ASP A 24 15.38 6.77 14.22
C ASP A 24 13.89 6.45 14.29
N ILE A 25 13.59 5.17 14.57
CA ILE A 25 12.23 4.66 14.68
C ILE A 25 11.39 5.52 15.64
N ASN A 26 11.94 5.95 16.78
CA ASN A 26 11.22 6.70 17.82
C ASN A 26 11.07 8.21 17.50
N GLU A 27 11.74 8.69 16.46
CA GLU A 27 11.75 10.11 16.07
C GLU A 27 10.75 10.42 14.94
N GLN A 28 9.99 9.41 14.50
CA GLN A 28 8.98 9.50 13.46
C GLN A 28 7.73 10.26 13.94
N LYS A 29 7.81 11.59 14.06
CA LYS A 29 6.78 12.46 14.67
C LYS A 29 5.37 12.22 14.14
N TYR A 30 5.18 12.15 12.82
CA TYR A 30 3.86 11.97 12.23
C TYR A 30 3.33 10.53 12.38
N PRO A 31 4.08 9.47 12.02
CA PRO A 31 3.68 8.09 12.30
C PRO A 31 3.34 7.83 13.77
N LEU A 32 4.14 8.37 14.70
CA LEU A 32 3.88 8.24 16.14
C LEU A 32 2.57 8.91 16.56
N LYS A 33 2.27 10.10 16.01
CA LYS A 33 0.99 10.77 16.25
C LYS A 33 -0.20 9.94 15.77
N VAL A 34 -0.10 9.32 14.59
CA VAL A 34 -1.17 8.46 14.05
C VAL A 34 -1.36 7.21 14.90
N LYS A 35 -0.26 6.53 15.28
CA LYS A 35 -0.31 5.37 16.19
C LYS A 35 -0.96 5.71 17.52
N ASN A 36 -0.60 6.85 18.12
CA ASN A 36 -1.23 7.32 19.36
C ASN A 36 -2.72 7.61 19.18
N LEU A 37 -3.13 8.16 18.04
CA LEU A 37 -4.54 8.41 17.74
C LEU A 37 -5.33 7.11 17.58
N ILE A 38 -4.78 6.11 16.88
CA ILE A 38 -5.40 4.79 16.73
C ILE A 38 -5.59 4.12 18.10
N ASN A 39 -4.53 4.09 18.91
CA ASN A 39 -4.55 3.51 20.26
C ASN A 39 -5.56 4.23 21.17
N LYS A 40 -5.57 5.57 21.17
CA LYS A 40 -6.50 6.37 21.96
C LYS A 40 -7.96 6.09 21.61
N ASN A 41 -8.26 5.90 20.34
CA ASN A 41 -9.63 5.61 19.88
C ASN A 41 -9.99 4.12 19.97
N LYS A 42 -9.06 3.24 20.35
CA LYS A 42 -9.21 1.77 20.30
C LYS A 42 -9.77 1.33 18.95
N TRP A 43 -9.27 1.93 17.87
CA TRP A 43 -9.77 1.69 16.53
C TRP A 43 -9.12 0.44 15.95
N ASN A 44 -9.95 -0.51 15.50
CA ASN A 44 -9.51 -1.83 15.03
C ASN A 44 -9.58 -1.98 13.49
N GLY A 45 -9.54 -0.85 12.76
CA GLY A 45 -9.50 -0.87 11.29
C GLY A 45 -8.07 -0.93 10.75
N LEU A 46 -7.95 -0.96 9.41
CA LEU A 46 -6.66 -1.03 8.72
C LEU A 46 -6.10 0.36 8.37
N TYR A 47 -4.88 0.64 8.80
CA TYR A 47 -4.15 1.83 8.36
C TYR A 47 -3.28 1.54 7.13
N PHE A 48 -3.67 2.12 5.99
CA PHE A 48 -2.87 2.18 4.77
C PHE A 48 -2.03 3.46 4.76
N GLY A 49 -0.72 3.31 4.70
CA GLY A 49 0.19 4.46 4.68
C GLY A 49 1.18 4.37 3.52
N GLY A 50 1.23 5.41 2.70
CA GLY A 50 2.11 5.43 1.54
C GLY A 50 3.58 5.67 1.88
N VAL A 51 4.44 4.84 1.29
CA VAL A 51 5.91 4.79 1.47
C VAL A 51 6.56 4.56 0.10
N ALA A 52 7.62 5.32 -0.20
CA ALA A 52 8.24 5.35 -1.53
C ALA A 52 7.19 5.49 -2.66
N PHE A 53 6.25 6.41 -2.44
CA PHE A 53 5.06 6.65 -3.25
C PHE A 53 5.31 7.82 -4.21
N LYS A 54 4.56 7.88 -5.33
CA LYS A 54 4.70 8.96 -6.33
C LYS A 54 4.49 10.35 -5.71
N TYR A 55 5.19 11.33 -6.27
CA TYR A 55 5.07 12.76 -5.94
C TYR A 55 5.42 13.13 -4.48
N GLN A 56 6.25 12.33 -3.80
CA GLN A 56 6.73 12.57 -2.44
C GLN A 56 8.25 12.78 -2.42
N LYS A 57 8.81 13.11 -1.24
CA LYS A 57 10.27 13.11 -1.02
C LYS A 57 10.81 11.77 -1.52
N ARG A 58 11.87 11.83 -2.33
CA ARG A 58 12.56 10.62 -2.78
C ARG A 58 13.05 9.85 -1.56
N VAL A 59 12.69 8.58 -1.50
CA VAL A 59 13.22 7.63 -0.52
C VAL A 59 14.53 7.07 -1.08
N ASN A 60 15.64 7.29 -0.38
CA ASN A 60 16.96 6.85 -0.77
C ASN A 60 17.21 5.39 -0.35
N ASP A 61 16.69 4.99 0.81
CA ASP A 61 16.73 3.62 1.31
C ASP A 61 15.32 3.07 1.50
N THR A 62 14.82 2.39 0.46
CA THR A 62 13.48 1.79 0.48
C THR A 62 13.39 0.64 1.50
N ILE A 63 14.49 -0.05 1.79
CA ILE A 63 14.52 -1.15 2.76
C ILE A 63 14.32 -0.57 4.16
N MET A 64 15.09 0.45 4.54
CA MET A 64 14.98 1.09 5.85
C MET A 64 13.63 1.78 6.03
N ALA A 65 13.16 2.53 5.02
CA ALA A 65 11.84 3.14 5.05
C ALA A 65 10.72 2.10 5.28
N THR A 66 10.79 0.95 4.60
CA THR A 66 9.79 -0.12 4.78
C THR A 66 9.84 -0.74 6.17
N LYS A 67 11.05 -0.98 6.71
CA LYS A 67 11.22 -1.50 8.08
C LYS A 67 10.63 -0.56 9.13
N ILE A 68 10.92 0.74 9.03
CA ILE A 68 10.34 1.76 9.93
C ILE A 68 8.82 1.80 9.77
N ALA A 69 8.32 1.79 8.53
CA ALA A 69 6.89 1.82 8.25
C ALA A 69 6.12 0.67 8.93
N CYS A 70 6.69 -0.54 8.96
CA CYS A 70 6.06 -1.71 9.59
C CYS A 70 5.77 -1.55 11.10
N GLN A 71 6.36 -0.54 11.74
CA GLN A 71 6.22 -0.26 13.17
C GLN A 71 4.99 0.60 13.49
N TYR A 72 4.41 1.20 12.45
CA TYR A 72 3.36 2.20 12.53
C TYR A 72 2.16 1.93 11.62
N ILE A 73 2.33 1.12 10.58
CA ILE A 73 1.38 0.97 9.47
C ILE A 73 1.00 -0.51 9.33
N ASP A 74 -0.28 -0.79 9.14
CA ASP A 74 -0.79 -2.15 8.94
C ASP A 74 -0.60 -2.62 7.50
N VAL A 75 -0.85 -1.70 6.55
CA VAL A 75 -0.65 -1.92 5.12
C VAL A 75 0.29 -0.86 4.56
N VAL A 76 1.58 -1.21 4.47
CA VAL A 76 2.55 -0.35 3.78
C VAL A 76 2.13 -0.29 2.32
N THR A 77 1.91 0.91 1.80
CA THR A 77 1.37 1.08 0.44
C THR A 77 2.39 1.82 -0.43
N THR A 78 2.63 1.37 -1.66
CA THR A 78 3.56 2.04 -2.60
C THR A 78 2.95 2.19 -3.98
N SER A 79 3.62 2.88 -4.89
CA SER A 79 3.19 3.06 -6.28
C SER A 79 4.37 3.08 -7.25
N GLY A 80 4.09 3.15 -8.56
CA GLY A 80 5.10 3.61 -9.54
C GLY A 80 5.47 5.09 -9.34
N ILE A 81 6.28 5.62 -10.25
CA ILE A 81 6.79 7.00 -10.19
C ILE A 81 5.72 8.07 -10.53
N GLY A 82 4.59 7.67 -11.11
CA GLY A 82 3.54 8.58 -11.55
C GLY A 82 2.18 7.89 -11.73
N THR A 83 1.16 8.69 -12.02
CA THR A 83 -0.20 8.18 -12.27
C THR A 83 -0.25 7.31 -13.52
N GLY A 84 -0.86 6.13 -13.40
CA GLY A 84 -0.94 5.16 -14.49
C GLY A 84 0.36 4.40 -14.79
N LEU A 85 1.49 4.81 -14.19
CA LEU A 85 2.77 4.15 -14.37
C LEU A 85 2.93 3.01 -13.36
N ALA A 86 3.29 1.84 -13.87
CA ALA A 86 3.52 0.63 -13.10
C ALA A 86 4.67 0.81 -12.10
N ALA A 87 4.62 0.10 -10.98
CA ALA A 87 5.74 0.07 -10.04
C ALA A 87 6.83 -0.87 -10.53
N ASP A 88 8.08 -0.57 -10.21
CA ASP A 88 9.19 -1.50 -10.44
C ASP A 88 8.94 -2.82 -9.67
N PRO A 89 8.81 -3.98 -10.35
CA PRO A 89 8.58 -5.27 -9.69
C PRO A 89 9.65 -5.65 -8.66
N GLU A 90 10.92 -5.30 -8.87
CA GLU A 90 11.99 -5.60 -7.89
C GLU A 90 11.80 -4.77 -6.61
N LYS A 91 11.41 -3.49 -6.72
CA LYS A 91 11.02 -2.68 -5.55
C LYS A 91 9.89 -3.36 -4.78
N ILE A 92 8.85 -3.84 -5.47
CA ILE A 92 7.70 -4.50 -4.85
C ILE A 92 8.10 -5.79 -4.15
N LYS A 93 8.94 -6.60 -4.78
CA LYS A 93 9.47 -7.84 -4.21
C LYS A 93 10.26 -7.59 -2.93
N ILE A 94 11.16 -6.61 -2.93
CA ILE A 94 11.94 -6.21 -1.74
C ILE A 94 11.01 -5.77 -0.61
N MET A 95 10.07 -4.87 -0.88
CA MET A 95 9.13 -4.38 0.14
C MET A 95 8.24 -5.51 0.67
N SER A 96 7.78 -6.41 -0.20
CA SER A 96 6.93 -7.55 0.17
C SER A 96 7.63 -8.50 1.15
N LEU A 97 8.90 -8.83 0.88
CA LEU A 97 9.71 -9.67 1.77
C LEU A 97 9.88 -9.04 3.16
N ILE A 98 10.01 -7.71 3.22
CA ILE A 98 10.15 -7.00 4.49
C ILE A 98 8.82 -7.03 5.25
N VAL A 99 7.71 -6.60 4.64
CA VAL A 99 6.43 -6.54 5.37
C VAL A 99 6.01 -7.92 5.88
N LYS A 100 6.25 -9.01 5.11
CA LYS A 100 5.97 -10.38 5.55
C LYS A 100 6.75 -10.74 6.83
N LYS A 101 8.00 -10.31 6.96
CA LYS A 101 8.82 -10.53 8.18
C LYS A 101 8.28 -9.80 9.42
N TYR A 102 7.54 -8.71 9.24
CA TYR A 102 6.93 -7.94 10.33
C TYR A 102 5.44 -8.26 10.53
N ASP A 103 4.93 -9.32 9.90
CA ASP A 103 3.50 -9.66 9.86
C ASP A 103 2.59 -8.48 9.43
N LYS A 104 3.09 -7.73 8.45
CA LYS A 104 2.38 -6.61 7.81
C LYS A 104 2.02 -6.95 6.37
N LYS A 105 1.09 -6.18 5.80
CA LYS A 105 0.64 -6.37 4.41
C LYS A 105 1.23 -5.31 3.49
N LEU A 106 1.35 -5.65 2.21
CA LEU A 106 1.76 -4.71 1.17
C LEU A 106 0.54 -4.31 0.34
N GLY A 107 0.39 -3.01 0.10
CA GLY A 107 -0.52 -2.42 -0.87
C GLY A 107 0.25 -1.86 -2.06
N ILE A 108 -0.30 -1.98 -3.25
CA ILE A 108 0.16 -1.25 -4.43
C ILE A 108 -0.97 -0.39 -4.97
N ALA A 109 -0.66 0.87 -5.25
CA ALA A 109 -1.57 1.81 -5.86
C ALA A 109 -1.06 2.30 -7.20
N SER A 110 -1.97 2.64 -8.11
CA SER A 110 -1.67 3.20 -9.44
C SER A 110 -0.92 2.24 -10.38
N GLY A 111 -1.21 2.33 -11.69
CA GLY A 111 -0.44 1.60 -12.72
C GLY A 111 -0.66 0.09 -12.79
N ILE A 112 -1.67 -0.44 -12.11
CA ILE A 112 -2.06 -1.86 -12.20
C ILE A 112 -3.11 -2.04 -13.28
N THR A 113 -2.91 -3.08 -14.09
CA THR A 113 -3.78 -3.48 -15.19
C THR A 113 -3.92 -5.00 -15.19
N PHE A 114 -4.84 -5.52 -16.00
CA PHE A 114 -4.95 -6.97 -16.22
C PHE A 114 -3.64 -7.59 -16.73
N ASN A 115 -2.85 -6.85 -17.52
CA ASN A 115 -1.66 -7.36 -18.19
C ASN A 115 -0.46 -7.52 -17.26
N ASN A 116 -0.31 -6.65 -16.25
CA ASN A 116 0.88 -6.63 -15.39
C ASN A 116 0.63 -7.10 -13.94
N VAL A 117 -0.61 -7.39 -13.54
CA VAL A 117 -0.91 -7.74 -12.14
C VAL A 117 -0.19 -9.01 -11.64
N GLU A 118 0.19 -9.91 -12.56
CA GLU A 118 0.96 -11.13 -12.25
C GLU A 118 2.35 -10.83 -11.69
N ASP A 119 2.98 -9.73 -12.13
CA ASP A 119 4.30 -9.30 -11.66
C ASP A 119 4.28 -8.90 -10.18
N TYR A 120 3.09 -8.65 -9.64
CA TYR A 120 2.86 -8.18 -8.27
C TYR A 120 2.14 -9.21 -7.41
N LYS A 121 2.26 -10.50 -7.72
CA LYS A 121 1.60 -11.58 -6.97
C LYS A 121 1.86 -11.54 -5.46
N SER A 122 3.00 -11.00 -5.02
CA SER A 122 3.36 -10.91 -3.59
C SER A 122 2.66 -9.77 -2.83
N VAL A 123 1.78 -9.01 -3.49
CA VAL A 123 1.02 -7.89 -2.92
C VAL A 123 -0.34 -8.36 -2.38
N THR A 124 -0.75 -7.83 -1.22
CA THR A 124 -2.02 -8.20 -0.59
C THR A 124 -3.21 -7.38 -1.11
N TYR A 125 -2.99 -6.07 -1.28
CA TYR A 125 -4.03 -5.11 -1.66
C TYR A 125 -3.67 -4.33 -2.92
N PHE A 126 -4.61 -4.21 -3.85
CA PHE A 126 -4.45 -3.45 -5.09
C PHE A 126 -5.42 -2.26 -5.09
N LEU A 127 -4.89 -1.04 -5.14
CA LEU A 127 -5.65 0.21 -5.18
C LEU A 127 -5.61 0.75 -6.62
N VAL A 128 -6.68 0.52 -7.36
CA VAL A 128 -6.71 0.67 -8.83
C VAL A 128 -7.76 1.67 -9.29
N ALA A 129 -7.42 2.43 -10.33
CA ALA A 129 -8.33 3.39 -10.97
C ALA A 129 -8.10 3.39 -12.49
N THR A 130 -7.08 4.10 -12.99
CA THR A 130 -6.85 4.31 -14.43
C THR A 130 -6.83 3.02 -15.25
N GLY A 131 -6.25 1.92 -14.76
CA GLY A 131 -6.17 0.65 -15.48
C GLY A 131 -7.49 -0.11 -15.64
N ILE A 132 -8.55 0.32 -14.95
CA ILE A 132 -9.91 -0.23 -15.03
C ILE A 132 -10.95 0.85 -15.42
N SER A 133 -10.52 2.06 -15.72
CA SER A 133 -11.38 3.16 -16.14
C SER A 133 -11.85 3.01 -17.59
N LYS A 134 -13.10 3.41 -17.86
CA LYS A 134 -13.58 3.71 -19.22
C LYS A 134 -13.24 5.16 -19.57
N ASP A 135 -13.45 6.05 -18.61
CA ASP A 135 -13.13 7.48 -18.66
C ASP A 135 -12.76 7.98 -17.25
N PHE A 136 -12.64 9.30 -17.08
CA PHE A 136 -12.23 9.90 -15.80
C PHE A 136 -13.24 9.69 -14.65
N HIS A 137 -14.53 9.53 -14.97
CA HIS A 137 -15.61 9.43 -13.98
C HIS A 137 -16.16 8.02 -13.82
N THR A 138 -15.94 7.14 -14.80
CA THR A 138 -16.56 5.81 -14.84
C THR A 138 -15.56 4.68 -15.03
N PHE A 139 -15.74 3.61 -14.26
CA PHE A 139 -15.02 2.36 -14.45
C PHE A 139 -15.64 1.52 -15.55
N ASN A 140 -14.80 0.79 -16.29
CA ASN A 140 -15.23 -0.20 -17.25
C ASN A 140 -15.53 -1.52 -16.50
N PRO A 141 -16.79 -1.95 -16.40
CA PRO A 141 -17.17 -3.14 -15.61
C PRO A 141 -16.49 -4.42 -16.10
N VAL A 142 -16.18 -4.52 -17.39
CA VAL A 142 -15.46 -5.68 -17.95
C VAL A 142 -14.02 -5.71 -17.45
N LEU A 143 -13.34 -4.55 -17.40
CA LEU A 143 -11.96 -4.46 -16.88
C LEU A 143 -11.92 -4.70 -15.37
N VAL A 144 -12.88 -4.15 -14.62
CA VAL A 144 -13.04 -4.41 -13.18
C VAL A 144 -13.13 -5.91 -12.92
N LYS A 145 -14.06 -6.60 -13.61
CA LYS A 145 -14.27 -8.03 -13.45
C LYS A 145 -13.03 -8.82 -13.84
N LYS A 146 -12.45 -8.56 -15.01
CA LYS A 146 -11.24 -9.25 -15.49
C LYS A 146 -10.08 -9.13 -14.51
N LEU A 147 -9.84 -7.92 -13.97
CA LEU A 147 -8.76 -7.70 -13.01
C LEU A 147 -9.05 -8.40 -11.67
N SER A 148 -10.28 -8.30 -11.17
CA SER A 148 -10.69 -8.94 -9.91
C SER A 148 -10.57 -10.47 -10.00
N ASP A 149 -11.08 -11.08 -11.06
CA ASP A 149 -10.99 -12.54 -11.28
C ASP A 149 -9.54 -12.99 -11.32
N LYS A 150 -8.68 -12.23 -12.00
CA LYS A 150 -7.25 -12.53 -12.11
C LYS A 150 -6.54 -12.43 -10.76
N ILE A 151 -6.80 -11.40 -9.96
CA ILE A 151 -6.25 -11.25 -8.61
C ILE A 151 -6.70 -12.42 -7.71
N ASN A 152 -7.97 -12.79 -7.76
CA ASN A 152 -8.50 -13.89 -6.95
C ASN A 152 -7.85 -15.24 -7.31
N LYS A 153 -7.65 -15.50 -8.62
CA LYS A 153 -6.94 -16.69 -9.08
C LYS A 153 -5.50 -16.73 -8.58
N LEU A 154 -4.80 -15.58 -8.57
CA LEU A 154 -3.42 -15.50 -8.06
C LEU A 154 -3.35 -15.82 -6.55
N LYS A 155 -4.34 -15.39 -5.76
CA LYS A 155 -4.41 -15.70 -4.33
C LYS A 155 -4.63 -17.18 -4.05
N GLN A 156 -5.55 -17.82 -4.78
CA GLN A 156 -5.82 -19.27 -4.64
C GLN A 156 -4.58 -20.12 -4.94
N ILE A 157 -3.79 -19.73 -5.95
CA ILE A 157 -2.54 -20.43 -6.27
C ILE A 157 -1.55 -20.31 -5.11
N GLN A 158 -1.45 -19.14 -4.48
CA GLN A 158 -0.53 -18.94 -3.36
C GLN A 158 -0.93 -19.73 -2.11
N GLU A 159 -2.23 -19.77 -1.79
CA GLU A 159 -2.76 -20.51 -0.63
C GLU A 159 -2.68 -22.04 -0.82
N GLY A 160 -2.73 -22.54 -2.05
CA GLY A 160 -2.57 -23.96 -2.37
C GLY A 160 -1.11 -24.42 -2.56
N SER A 161 -0.13 -23.52 -2.39
CA SER A 161 1.32 -23.81 -2.52
C SER A 161 2.06 -23.85 -1.18
N GLU A 162 1.36 -23.57 -0.07
CA GLU A 162 1.87 -23.68 1.31
C GLU A 162 1.36 -24.99 1.96
#